data_AF-A0A810QAP7-F1
#
_entry.id   AF-A0A810QAP7-F1
#
_cell.length_a   1.000
_cell.length_b   1.000
_cell.length_c   1.000
_cell.angle_alpha   90.00
_cell.angle_beta   90.00
_cell.angle_gamma   90.00
#
_symmetry.space_group_name_H-M   'P 1'
#
loop_
_entity.id
_entity.type
_entity.pdbx_description
1 polymer ?
#
loop_
_entity_poly.entity_id
_entity_poly.type
_entity_poly.pdbx_seq_one_letter_code
_entity_poly.pdbx_strand_id
1 'polypeptide(L)'
;MSYEHLFQRYGSPSDEADIRLTGYLLRPDKLKEYQIKRNDETAARLILECERTAETLREYRQALASRYAALNTMPYQERLEIERYRSYRGNLVTYYVRIVRTYEDGTQAKTLSETYPGKERRKAISRFEELKRQRPGIEVLEDISPQSWEK
;
A
#
# COMPACT_ATOMS: atom_id res chain seq x y z
N MET A 1 13.64 14.56 -15.35
CA MET A 1 12.19 14.91 -15.43
C MET A 1 11.61 14.49 -14.09
N SER A 2 10.99 15.40 -13.32
CA SER A 2 10.50 15.06 -11.96
C SER A 2 9.59 13.83 -11.99
N TYR A 3 9.81 12.85 -11.09
CA TYR A 3 8.95 11.66 -10.98
C TYR A 3 7.46 11.96 -10.83
N GLU A 4 7.08 13.17 -10.40
CA GLU A 4 5.69 13.62 -10.26
C GLU A 4 4.89 13.52 -11.56
N HIS A 5 5.54 13.59 -12.73
CA HIS A 5 4.84 13.44 -14.01
C HIS A 5 4.22 12.03 -14.18
N LEU A 6 4.74 11.01 -13.49
CA LEU A 6 4.16 9.66 -13.49
C LEU A 6 2.72 9.66 -12.93
N PHE A 7 2.43 10.60 -12.04
CA PHE A 7 1.18 10.75 -11.31
C PHE A 7 0.24 11.75 -12.00
N GLN A 8 0.34 11.89 -13.32
CA GLN A 8 -0.56 12.70 -14.13
C GLN A 8 -1.40 11.81 -15.06
N ARG A 9 -2.71 11.95 -14.99
CA ARG A 9 -3.67 11.21 -15.82
C ARG A 9 -4.63 12.18 -16.50
N TYR A 10 -4.65 12.16 -17.83
CA TYR A 10 -5.46 13.07 -18.66
C TYR A 10 -5.25 14.57 -18.34
N GLY A 11 -4.02 14.96 -17.98
CA GLY A 11 -3.68 16.35 -17.63
C GLY A 11 -4.01 16.75 -16.19
N SER A 12 -4.53 15.83 -15.38
CA SER A 12 -4.86 16.05 -13.97
C SER A 12 -3.98 15.20 -13.05
N PRO A 13 -3.71 15.64 -11.80
CA PRO A 13 -3.04 14.81 -10.80
C PRO A 13 -3.80 13.52 -10.50
N SER A 14 -3.07 12.45 -10.18
CA SER A 14 -3.59 11.13 -9.81
C SER A 14 -2.75 10.52 -8.69
N ASP A 15 -3.36 9.76 -7.79
CA ASP A 15 -2.65 9.11 -6.68
C ASP A 15 -1.85 7.88 -7.12
N GLU A 16 -2.07 7.40 -8.34
CA GLU A 16 -1.45 6.20 -8.89
C GLU A 16 -0.82 6.48 -10.27
N ALA A 17 0.19 5.68 -10.59
CA ALA A 17 0.87 5.69 -11.87
C ALA A 17 0.86 4.29 -12.47
N ASP A 18 0.57 4.18 -13.77
CA ASP A 18 0.67 2.94 -14.54
C ASP A 18 1.77 3.10 -15.59
N ILE A 19 2.86 2.36 -15.43
CA ILE A 19 4.03 2.41 -16.31
C ILE A 19 4.04 1.16 -17.19
N ARG A 20 3.83 1.33 -18.50
CA ARG A 20 3.86 0.24 -19.47
C ARG A 20 4.82 0.57 -20.61
N LEU A 21 5.84 -0.26 -20.76
CA LEU A 21 6.72 -0.24 -21.93
C LEU A 21 6.32 -1.40 -22.86
N THR A 22 5.87 -1.08 -24.07
CA THR A 22 5.42 -2.07 -25.04
C THR A 22 6.27 -2.00 -26.31
N GLY A 23 6.76 -3.17 -26.73
CA GLY A 23 7.61 -3.33 -27.90
C GLY A 23 7.16 -4.53 -28.71
N TYR A 24 7.13 -4.36 -30.04
CA TYR A 24 6.88 -5.46 -30.97
C TYR A 24 8.05 -5.55 -31.93
N LEU A 25 8.74 -6.69 -31.92
CA LEU A 25 9.90 -6.98 -32.74
C LEU A 25 9.71 -8.33 -33.42
N LEU A 26 10.14 -8.41 -34.67
CA LEU A 26 10.22 -9.69 -35.37
C LEU A 26 11.62 -10.27 -35.21
N ARG A 27 11.73 -11.59 -35.32
CA ARG A 27 13.03 -12.26 -35.29
C ARG A 27 13.91 -11.77 -36.46
N PRO A 28 15.19 -11.46 -36.25
CA PRO A 28 16.08 -10.98 -37.31
C PRO A 28 16.14 -11.89 -38.54
N ASP A 29 16.15 -13.22 -38.34
CA ASP A 29 16.18 -14.22 -39.42
C ASP A 29 14.87 -14.32 -40.24
N LYS A 30 13.82 -13.61 -39.82
CA LYS A 30 12.51 -13.56 -40.51
C LYS A 30 12.22 -12.19 -41.14
N LEU A 31 13.13 -11.23 -40.99
CA LEU A 31 12.97 -9.89 -41.53
C LEU A 31 13.35 -9.86 -43.01
N LYS A 32 12.54 -9.15 -43.80
CA LYS A 32 12.96 -8.67 -45.12
C LYS A 32 13.81 -7.41 -44.95
N GLU A 33 14.69 -7.13 -45.91
CA GLU A 33 15.64 -6.01 -45.86
C GLU A 33 14.98 -4.67 -45.47
N TYR A 34 13.86 -4.33 -46.10
CA TYR A 34 13.13 -3.08 -45.82
C TYR A 34 12.50 -3.00 -44.42
N GLN A 35 12.39 -4.12 -43.69
CA GLN A 35 11.83 -4.19 -42.33
C GLN A 35 12.90 -4.06 -41.24
N ILE A 36 14.19 -4.28 -41.58
CA ILE A 36 15.30 -4.28 -40.62
C ILE A 36 15.41 -2.92 -39.93
N LYS A 37 15.48 -1.84 -40.72
CA LYS A 37 15.59 -0.47 -40.20
C LYS A 37 14.48 -0.13 -39.19
N ARG A 38 13.21 -0.46 -39.51
CA ARG A 38 12.08 -0.19 -38.60
C ARG A 38 12.17 -0.96 -37.29
N ASN A 39 12.64 -2.21 -37.32
CA ASN A 39 12.81 -3.01 -36.10
C ASN A 39 13.97 -2.50 -35.25
N ASP A 40 15.08 -2.11 -35.89
CA ASP A 40 16.23 -1.48 -35.23
C ASP A 40 15.84 -0.15 -34.55
N GLU A 41 15.15 0.74 -35.28
CA GLU A 41 14.62 1.99 -34.72
C GLU A 41 13.65 1.74 -33.56
N THR A 42 12.83 0.69 -33.66
CA THR A 42 11.93 0.29 -32.56
C THR A 42 12.73 -0.15 -31.34
N ALA A 43 13.79 -0.94 -31.51
CA ALA A 43 14.66 -1.38 -30.43
C ALA A 43 15.39 -0.18 -29.78
N ALA A 44 15.95 0.74 -30.60
CA ALA A 44 16.62 1.94 -30.12
C ALA A 44 15.67 2.84 -29.31
N ARG A 45 14.44 3.05 -29.79
CA ARG A 45 13.40 3.79 -29.05
C ARG A 45 13.09 3.13 -27.70
N LEU A 46 12.92 1.80 -27.68
CA LEU A 46 12.62 1.06 -26.45
C LEU A 46 13.75 1.17 -25.42
N ILE A 47 15.01 1.11 -25.87
CA ILE A 47 16.17 1.32 -25.00
C ILE A 47 16.10 2.70 -24.35
N LEU A 48 15.88 3.75 -25.14
CA LEU A 48 15.76 5.12 -24.64
C LEU A 48 14.61 5.28 -23.64
N GLU A 49 13.46 4.66 -23.91
CA GLU A 49 12.31 4.66 -22.98
C GLU A 49 12.62 3.92 -21.68
N CYS A 50 13.30 2.77 -21.75
CA CYS A 50 13.77 2.03 -20.58
C CYS A 50 14.71 2.88 -19.73
N GLU A 51 15.68 3.55 -20.33
CA GLU A 51 16.65 4.40 -19.64
C GLU A 51 15.98 5.58 -18.94
N ARG A 52 15.08 6.29 -19.64
CA ARG A 52 14.29 7.39 -19.07
C ARG A 52 13.39 6.94 -17.92
N THR A 53 12.75 5.78 -18.09
CA THR A 53 11.91 5.18 -17.04
C THR A 53 12.76 4.82 -15.83
N ALA A 54 13.94 4.22 -16.04
CA ALA A 54 14.86 3.86 -14.97
C ALA A 54 15.34 5.10 -14.19
N GLU A 55 15.68 6.19 -14.88
CA GLU A 55 16.02 7.47 -14.24
C GLU A 55 14.87 8.01 -13.38
N THR A 56 13.67 8.07 -13.95
CA THR A 56 12.46 8.52 -13.24
C THR A 56 12.18 7.66 -11.99
N LEU A 57 12.33 6.34 -12.09
CA LEU A 57 12.14 5.42 -10.96
C LEU A 57 13.23 5.59 -9.88
N ARG A 58 14.46 5.99 -10.25
CA ARG A 58 15.51 6.31 -9.26
C ARG A 58 15.14 7.56 -8.46
N GLU A 59 14.65 8.61 -9.12
CA GLU A 59 14.14 9.81 -8.43
C GLU A 59 12.98 9.45 -7.49
N TYR A 60 12.01 8.66 -7.96
CA TYR A 60 10.90 8.18 -7.12
C TYR A 60 11.40 7.42 -5.88
N ARG A 61 12.44 6.58 -6.01
CA ARG A 61 13.04 5.89 -4.86
C ARG A 61 13.67 6.84 -3.84
N GLN A 62 14.25 7.96 -4.29
CA GLN A 62 14.78 8.99 -3.38
C GLN A 62 13.65 9.71 -2.63
N ALA A 63 12.53 9.99 -3.32
CA ALA A 63 11.34 10.54 -2.68
C ALA A 63 10.75 9.58 -1.64
N LEU A 64 10.69 8.27 -1.94
CA LEU A 64 10.30 7.25 -0.96
C LEU A 64 11.23 7.24 0.26
N ALA A 65 12.54 7.31 0.06
CA ALA A 65 13.50 7.40 1.17
C ALA A 65 13.26 8.63 2.05
N SER A 66 12.98 9.78 1.44
CA SER A 66 12.62 11.02 2.14
C SER A 66 11.33 10.85 2.94
N ARG A 67 10.32 10.18 2.36
CA ARG A 67 9.07 9.86 3.06
C ARG A 67 9.29 8.93 4.26
N TYR A 68 10.13 7.92 4.14
CA TYR A 68 10.50 7.05 5.26
C TYR A 68 11.19 7.84 6.38
N ALA A 69 12.13 8.72 6.03
CA ALA A 69 12.81 9.57 7.01
C ALA A 69 11.84 10.51 7.74
N ALA A 70 10.89 11.10 7.00
CA ALA A 70 9.82 11.92 7.58
C ALA A 70 8.96 11.10 8.56
N LEU A 71 8.45 9.94 8.16
CA LEU A 71 7.62 9.10 9.04
C LEU A 71 8.36 8.61 10.30
N ASN A 72 9.67 8.37 10.22
CA ASN A 72 10.46 7.94 11.38
C ASN A 72 10.60 9.03 12.45
N THR A 73 10.48 10.30 12.08
CA THR A 73 10.65 11.45 12.99
C THR A 73 9.34 12.18 13.27
N MET A 74 8.31 11.91 12.48
CA MET A 74 7.01 12.57 12.58
C MET A 74 6.33 12.22 13.91
N PRO A 75 5.79 13.22 14.63
CA PRO A 75 4.96 12.98 15.79
C PRO A 75 3.76 12.08 15.44
N TYR A 76 3.39 11.24 16.38
CA TYR A 76 2.27 10.33 16.23
C TYR A 76 1.53 10.13 17.54
N GLN A 77 0.29 9.70 17.43
CA GLN A 77 -0.52 9.20 18.54
C GLN A 77 -0.83 7.72 18.31
N GLU A 78 -0.80 6.94 19.38
CA GLU A 78 -1.19 5.53 19.33
C GLU A 78 -2.60 5.35 19.88
N ARG A 79 -3.37 4.51 19.21
CA ARG A 79 -4.71 4.09 19.64
C ARG A 79 -4.79 2.57 19.67
N LEU A 80 -5.33 2.04 20.76
CA LEU A 80 -5.65 0.64 20.92
C LEU A 80 -7.10 0.41 20.51
N GLU A 81 -7.32 -0.52 19.59
CA GLU A 81 -8.63 -0.81 19.02
C GLU A 81 -8.99 -2.28 19.24
N ILE A 82 -10.25 -2.52 19.60
CA ILE A 82 -10.88 -3.83 19.45
C ILE A 82 -12.13 -3.67 18.58
N GLU A 83 -12.14 -4.38 17.45
CA GLU A 83 -13.20 -4.29 16.44
C GLU A 83 -13.82 -5.67 16.21
N ARG A 84 -15.15 -5.71 16.17
CA ARG A 84 -15.93 -6.87 15.76
C ARG A 84 -16.32 -6.76 14.29
N TYR A 85 -15.97 -7.77 13.51
CA TYR A 85 -16.12 -7.77 12.06
C TYR A 85 -16.72 -9.07 11.51
N ARG A 86 -17.48 -8.99 10.42
CA ARG A 86 -17.99 -10.15 9.68
C ARG A 86 -16.98 -10.59 8.62
N SER A 87 -16.38 -11.77 8.77
CA SER A 87 -15.56 -12.36 7.71
C SER A 87 -16.41 -12.70 6.48
N TYR A 88 -15.94 -12.31 5.30
CA TYR A 88 -16.56 -12.67 4.01
C TYR A 88 -16.51 -14.18 3.71
N ARG A 89 -15.54 -14.91 4.27
CA ARG A 89 -15.47 -16.37 4.14
C ARG A 89 -16.24 -17.04 5.27
N GLY A 90 -17.45 -17.50 4.97
CA GLY A 90 -18.19 -18.44 5.82
C GLY A 90 -18.99 -17.83 6.98
N ASN A 91 -19.42 -16.56 6.90
CA ASN A 91 -20.26 -15.90 7.92
C ASN A 91 -19.70 -16.02 9.35
N LEU A 92 -18.38 -15.96 9.52
CA LEU A 92 -17.74 -16.08 10.82
C LEU A 92 -17.49 -14.69 11.42
N VAL A 93 -18.08 -14.45 12.60
CA VAL A 93 -17.72 -13.30 13.44
C VAL A 93 -16.24 -13.41 13.79
N THR A 94 -15.49 -12.32 13.62
CA THR A 94 -14.06 -12.22 13.90
C THR A 94 -13.81 -10.96 14.73
N TYR A 95 -12.86 -11.03 15.66
CA TYR A 95 -12.42 -9.89 16.45
C TYR A 95 -11.00 -9.52 16.03
N TYR A 96 -10.77 -8.23 15.80
CA TYR A 96 -9.44 -7.68 15.60
C TYR A 96 -9.02 -6.92 16.84
N VAL A 97 -7.80 -7.16 17.30
CA VAL A 97 -7.13 -6.34 18.31
C VAL A 97 -5.96 -5.67 17.63
N ARG A 98 -5.93 -4.34 17.61
CA ARG A 98 -4.93 -3.57 16.85
C ARG A 98 -4.38 -2.44 17.68
N ILE A 99 -3.11 -2.12 17.43
CA ILE A 99 -2.57 -0.80 17.78
C ILE A 99 -2.34 -0.06 16.47
N VAL A 100 -3.02 1.07 16.35
CA VAL A 100 -2.92 1.96 15.20
C VAL A 100 -2.14 3.19 15.62
N ARG A 101 -1.09 3.50 14.86
CA ARG A 101 -0.33 4.73 14.95
C ARG A 101 -0.88 5.70 13.91
N THR A 102 -1.36 6.84 14.37
CA THR A 102 -1.80 7.94 13.51
C THR A 102 -0.74 9.02 13.56
N TYR A 103 -0.11 9.28 12.43
CA TYR A 103 0.86 10.37 12.27
C TYR A 103 0.13 11.71 12.13
N GLU A 104 0.84 12.81 12.39
CA GLU A 104 0.29 14.17 12.33
C GLU A 104 -0.34 14.53 10.98
N ASP A 105 0.18 13.98 9.88
CA ASP A 105 -0.37 14.16 8.54
C ASP A 105 -1.61 13.30 8.23
N GLY A 106 -2.12 12.57 9.23
CA GLY A 106 -3.27 11.67 9.11
C GLY A 106 -2.94 10.27 8.60
N THR A 107 -1.69 9.98 8.23
CA THR A 107 -1.27 8.63 7.82
C THR A 107 -1.46 7.66 8.98
N GLN A 108 -1.99 6.47 8.69
CA GLN A 108 -2.16 5.42 9.70
C GLN A 108 -1.28 4.22 9.41
N ALA A 109 -0.65 3.68 10.45
CA ALA A 109 0.11 2.44 10.40
C ALA A 109 -0.32 1.49 11.51
N LYS A 110 -0.55 0.23 11.19
CA LYS A 110 -0.87 -0.82 12.18
C LYS A 110 0.43 -1.38 12.74
N THR A 111 0.77 -1.07 13.99
CA THR A 111 1.98 -1.60 14.65
C THR A 111 1.74 -2.99 15.26
N LEU A 112 0.48 -3.30 15.57
CA LEU A 112 0.02 -4.62 15.99
C LEU A 112 -1.33 -4.89 15.33
N SER A 113 -1.53 -6.11 14.83
CA SER A 113 -2.81 -6.56 14.29
C SER A 113 -2.98 -8.05 14.53
N GLU A 114 -3.73 -8.39 15.58
CA GLU A 114 -4.05 -9.75 15.98
C GLU A 114 -5.51 -10.06 15.62
N THR A 115 -5.77 -11.28 15.14
CA THR A 115 -7.10 -11.71 14.68
C THR A 115 -7.57 -12.91 15.49
N TYR A 116 -8.80 -12.84 15.98
CA TYR A 116 -9.41 -13.89 16.81
C TYR A 116 -10.75 -14.33 16.21
N PRO A 117 -10.96 -15.63 15.96
CA PRO A 117 -12.26 -16.15 15.61
C PRO A 117 -13.32 -15.83 16.69
N GLY A 118 -14.60 -15.79 16.31
CA GLY A 118 -15.69 -15.43 17.23
C GLY A 118 -15.78 -16.32 18.47
N LYS A 119 -15.43 -17.61 18.33
CA LYS A 119 -15.34 -18.57 19.46
C LYS A 119 -14.29 -18.16 20.51
N GLU A 120 -13.32 -17.33 20.11
CA GLU A 120 -12.23 -16.84 20.94
C GLU A 120 -12.45 -15.40 21.42
N ARG A 121 -13.69 -14.90 21.42
CA ARG A 121 -14.04 -13.55 21.92
C ARG A 121 -13.39 -13.21 23.25
N ARG A 122 -13.43 -14.12 24.22
CA ARG A 122 -12.84 -13.90 25.55
C ARG A 122 -11.32 -13.71 25.49
N LYS A 123 -10.64 -14.42 24.58
CA LYS A 123 -9.19 -14.26 24.37
C LYS A 123 -8.89 -12.88 23.77
N ALA A 124 -9.66 -12.44 22.77
CA ALA A 124 -9.51 -11.11 22.17
C ALA A 124 -9.66 -9.98 23.21
N ILE A 125 -10.70 -10.05 24.04
CA ILE A 125 -10.94 -9.07 25.12
C ILE A 125 -9.81 -9.11 26.15
N SER A 126 -9.41 -10.31 26.59
CA SER A 126 -8.30 -10.45 27.55
C SER A 126 -7.00 -9.84 27.01
N ARG A 127 -6.73 -10.04 25.72
CA ARG A 127 -5.54 -9.49 25.06
C ARG A 127 -5.59 -7.97 24.96
N PHE A 128 -6.75 -7.43 24.60
CA PHE A 128 -6.97 -5.99 24.58
C PHE A 128 -6.76 -5.36 25.97
N GLU A 129 -7.31 -5.95 27.03
CA GLU A 129 -7.09 -5.48 28.41
C GLU A 129 -5.63 -5.60 28.86
N GLU A 130 -4.93 -6.65 28.44
CA GLU A 130 -3.49 -6.80 28.67
C GLU A 130 -2.70 -5.65 28.01
N LEU A 131 -2.98 -5.35 26.74
CA LEU A 131 -2.33 -4.26 25.99
C LEU A 131 -2.66 -2.88 26.60
N LYS A 132 -3.91 -2.67 27.03
CA LYS A 132 -4.35 -1.45 27.73
C LYS A 132 -3.58 -1.24 29.03
N ARG A 133 -3.32 -2.32 29.79
CA ARG A 133 -2.51 -2.26 31.03
C ARG A 133 -1.04 -2.00 30.75
N GLN A 134 -0.49 -2.58 29.68
CA GLN A 134 0.91 -2.36 29.28
C GLN A 134 1.17 -0.93 28.80
N ARG A 135 0.13 -0.21 28.37
CA ARG A 135 0.22 1.16 27.82
C ARG A 135 -0.75 2.10 28.53
N PRO A 136 -0.43 2.52 29.77
CA PRO A 136 -1.30 3.40 30.52
C PRO A 136 -1.48 4.74 29.78
N GLY A 137 -2.73 5.18 29.64
CA GLY A 137 -3.09 6.45 28.99
C GLY A 137 -3.20 6.42 27.47
N ILE A 138 -3.06 5.24 26.83
CA ILE A 138 -3.32 5.11 25.38
C ILE A 138 -4.79 5.43 25.06
N GLU A 139 -5.05 6.05 23.89
CA GLU A 139 -6.41 6.21 23.40
C GLU A 139 -7.02 4.83 23.11
N VAL A 140 -8.29 4.64 23.46
CA VAL A 140 -8.95 3.34 23.34
C VAL A 140 -10.23 3.46 22.53
N LEU A 141 -10.41 2.58 21.55
CA LEU A 141 -11.63 2.45 20.76
C LEU A 141 -12.16 1.01 20.86
N GLU A 142 -13.39 0.87 21.34
CA GLU A 142 -14.07 -0.41 21.53
C GLU A 142 -15.31 -0.47 20.64
N ASP A 143 -15.25 -1.25 19.56
CA ASP A 143 -16.39 -1.55 18.68
C ASP A 143 -16.67 -3.05 18.68
N ILE A 144 -17.30 -3.53 19.76
CA ILE A 144 -17.61 -4.95 19.98
C ILE A 144 -19.11 -5.24 20.10
N SER A 145 -19.95 -4.22 19.89
CA SER A 145 -21.41 -4.34 19.97
C SER A 145 -21.96 -5.14 18.79
N PRO A 146 -23.09 -5.86 18.95
CA PRO A 146 -23.79 -6.49 17.83
C PRO A 146 -24.14 -5.50 16.74
N GLN A 147 -23.72 -5.82 15.51
CA GLN A 147 -23.99 -4.98 14.35
C GLN A 147 -25.22 -5.47 13.58
N SER A 148 -25.78 -4.60 12.74
CA SER A 148 -27.05 -4.81 12.03
C SER A 148 -27.08 -6.05 11.12
N TRP A 149 -25.93 -6.53 10.65
CA TRP A 149 -25.78 -7.70 9.78
C TRP A 149 -25.88 -9.04 10.51
N GLU A 150 -26.05 -9.04 11.83
CA GLU A 150 -26.23 -10.24 12.66
C GLU A 150 -27.70 -10.60 12.89
N LYS A 151 -28.63 -9.80 12.38
CA LYS A 151 -30.06 -10.07 12.40
C LYS A 151 -30.48 -11.05 11.31
#